data_AF-A0A1H1PYB9-F1
#
_entry.id   AF-A0A1H1PYB9-F1
#
_cell.length_a   1.000
_cell.length_b   1.000
_cell.length_c   1.000
_cell.angle_alpha   90.00
_cell.angle_beta   90.00
_cell.angle_gamma   90.00
#
_symmetry.space_group_name_H-M   'P 1'
#
loop_
_entity.id
_entity.type
_entity.pdbx_description
1 polymer ?
#
loop_
_entity_poly.entity_id
_entity_poly.type
_entity_poly.pdbx_seq_one_letter_code
_entity_poly.pdbx_strand_id
1 'polypeptide(L)'
;MTAARPATPLERAIARAQQGSVSPATLLWTLSASEIILLGTTAPSAGALPAAPFLLEDGTKTLLALFTHEERALPFREAHPAAAPVLGMTVLTRLPEGLGIIVNPGSRLGCEIPAASISEFVGELMGTVIDESS
;
A
#
# COMPACT_ATOMS: atom_id res chain seq x y z
N MET A 1 -4.74 -28.32 10.30
CA MET A 1 -3.80 -27.28 10.74
C MET A 1 -3.24 -26.63 9.49
N THR A 2 -3.80 -25.51 9.05
CA THR A 2 -3.27 -24.81 7.87
C THR A 2 -1.93 -24.21 8.28
N ALA A 3 -0.84 -24.66 7.65
CA ALA A 3 0.48 -24.09 7.89
C ALA A 3 0.38 -22.58 7.65
N ALA A 4 0.71 -21.78 8.66
CA ALA A 4 0.70 -20.33 8.52
C ALA A 4 1.68 -19.97 7.39
N ARG A 5 1.18 -19.30 6.35
CA ARG A 5 2.05 -18.85 5.26
C ARG A 5 3.18 -17.97 5.82
N PRO A 6 4.36 -17.97 5.19
CA PRO A 6 5.39 -17.03 5.58
C PRO A 6 4.87 -15.60 5.43
N ALA A 7 5.15 -14.75 6.42
CA ALA A 7 4.84 -13.33 6.37
C ALA A 7 5.60 -12.69 5.21
N THR A 8 4.96 -11.79 4.47
CA THR A 8 5.64 -11.07 3.37
C THR A 8 6.70 -10.11 3.92
N PRO A 9 7.67 -9.66 3.11
CA PRO A 9 8.63 -8.65 3.52
C PRO A 9 7.96 -7.39 4.11
N LEU A 10 6.87 -6.94 3.48
CA LEU A 10 6.09 -5.80 3.94
C LEU A 10 5.39 -6.08 5.27
N GLU A 11 4.79 -7.26 5.47
CA GLU A 11 4.20 -7.64 6.77
C GLU A 11 5.24 -7.66 7.90
N ARG A 12 6.46 -8.13 7.63
CA ARG A 12 7.55 -8.09 8.61
C ARG A 12 8.00 -6.66 8.90
N ALA A 13 8.06 -5.80 7.88
CA ALA A 13 8.38 -4.39 8.06
C ALA A 13 7.30 -3.68 8.89
N ILE A 14 6.01 -3.94 8.64
CA ILE A 14 4.89 -3.43 9.44
C ILE A 14 5.02 -3.88 10.89
N ALA A 15 5.26 -5.18 11.14
CA ALA A 15 5.43 -5.70 12.50
C ALA A 15 6.59 -5.02 13.23
N ARG A 16 7.72 -4.79 12.54
CA ARG A 16 8.88 -4.09 13.13
C ARG A 16 8.62 -2.61 13.35
N ALA A 17 7.89 -1.94 12.45
CA ALA A 17 7.51 -0.54 12.61
C ALA A 17 6.56 -0.35 13.80
N GLN A 18 5.59 -1.26 13.98
CA GLN A 18 4.72 -1.29 15.16
C GLN A 18 5.48 -1.50 16.48
N GLN A 19 6.63 -2.19 16.43
CA GLN A 19 7.54 -2.37 17.56
C GLN A 19 8.52 -1.20 17.75
N GLY A 20 8.44 -0.15 16.93
CA GLY A 20 9.39 0.97 16.93
C GLY A 20 10.80 0.60 16.43
N SER A 21 10.99 -0.60 15.86
CA SER A 21 12.28 -1.09 15.37
C SER A 21 12.62 -0.59 13.96
N VAL A 22 11.64 -0.08 13.23
CA VAL A 22 11.77 0.37 11.84
C VAL A 22 11.11 1.75 11.71
N SER A 23 11.78 2.68 11.04
CA SER A 23 11.26 4.03 10.82
C SER A 23 10.10 4.03 9.80
N PRO A 24 9.18 5.02 9.85
CA PRO A 24 8.14 5.19 8.84
C PRO A 24 8.71 5.30 7.41
N ALA A 25 9.85 5.98 7.22
CA ALA A 25 10.52 6.09 5.94
C ALA A 25 10.99 4.73 5.41
N THR A 26 11.59 3.90 6.27
CA THR A 26 12.00 2.54 5.90
C THR A 26 10.80 1.65 5.55
N LEU A 27 9.65 1.85 6.21
CA LEU A 27 8.41 1.16 5.86
C LEU A 27 7.92 1.56 4.46
N LEU A 28 7.95 2.86 4.12
CA LEU A 28 7.60 3.38 2.80
C LEU A 28 8.53 2.86 1.71
N TRP A 29 9.84 2.79 1.96
CA TRP A 29 10.80 2.13 1.07
C TRP A 29 10.52 0.63 0.89
N THR A 30 10.11 -0.06 1.96
CA THR A 30 9.74 -1.48 1.84
C THR A 30 8.45 -1.65 1.05
N LEU A 31 7.47 -0.78 1.27
CA LEU A 31 6.21 -0.75 0.53
C LEU A 31 6.47 -0.50 -0.95
N SER A 32 7.31 0.49 -1.29
CA SER A 32 7.60 0.85 -2.68
C SER A 32 8.24 -0.31 -3.46
N ALA A 33 9.11 -1.09 -2.80
CA ALA A 33 9.75 -2.28 -3.37
C ALA A 33 8.91 -3.56 -3.32
N SER A 34 7.73 -3.53 -2.68
CA SER A 34 6.88 -4.71 -2.53
C SER A 34 5.81 -4.79 -3.61
N GLU A 35 5.51 -6.01 -4.04
CA GLU A 35 4.27 -6.27 -4.77
C GLU A 35 3.10 -6.27 -3.79
N ILE A 36 2.06 -5.53 -4.14
CA ILE A 36 0.85 -5.37 -3.36
C ILE A 36 -0.36 -5.64 -4.24
N ILE A 37 -1.46 -5.98 -3.60
CA ILE A 37 -2.71 -6.28 -4.28
C ILE A 37 -3.66 -5.13 -4.02
N LEU A 38 -4.11 -4.51 -5.10
CA LEU A 38 -5.21 -3.58 -5.09
C LEU A 38 -6.50 -4.33 -5.37
N LEU A 39 -7.53 -3.97 -4.62
CA LEU A 39 -8.89 -4.37 -4.93
C LEU A 39 -9.63 -3.24 -5.62
N GLY A 40 -10.60 -3.60 -6.46
CA GLY A 40 -11.51 -2.68 -7.10
C GLY A 40 -12.78 -3.37 -7.57
N THR A 41 -13.70 -2.60 -8.13
CA THR A 41 -14.92 -3.15 -8.74
C THR A 41 -14.70 -3.59 -10.19
N THR A 42 -13.70 -3.01 -10.86
CA THR A 42 -13.36 -3.31 -12.25
C THR A 42 -11.92 -3.78 -12.37
N ALA A 43 -11.67 -4.72 -13.29
CA ALA A 43 -10.32 -5.18 -13.60
C ALA A 43 -9.52 -4.01 -14.21
N PRO A 44 -8.37 -3.62 -13.63
CA PRO A 44 -7.52 -2.64 -14.26
C PRO A 44 -6.88 -3.19 -15.53
N SER A 45 -6.48 -2.27 -16.39
CA SER A 45 -5.47 -2.52 -17.43
C SER A 45 -4.18 -3.01 -16.78
N ALA A 46 -3.44 -3.89 -17.44
CA ALA A 46 -2.16 -4.37 -16.92
C ALA A 46 -1.22 -3.21 -16.54
N GLY A 47 -0.73 -3.20 -15.30
CA GLY A 47 0.15 -2.14 -14.77
C GLY A 47 -0.54 -0.81 -14.42
N ALA A 48 -1.87 -0.74 -14.45
CA ALA A 48 -2.64 0.44 -14.04
C ALA A 48 -3.31 0.24 -12.67
N LEU A 49 -3.62 1.36 -12.00
CA LEU A 49 -4.51 1.36 -10.86
C LEU A 49 -5.94 1.02 -11.33
N PRO A 50 -6.75 0.29 -10.53
CA PRO A 50 -8.16 0.07 -10.82
C PRO A 50 -8.89 1.43 -10.92
N ALA A 51 -9.83 1.52 -11.85
CA ALA A 51 -10.60 2.75 -12.08
C ALA A 51 -11.43 3.15 -10.85
N ALA A 52 -11.91 2.15 -10.10
CA ALA A 52 -12.58 2.31 -8.83
C ALA A 52 -11.88 1.43 -7.80
N PRO A 53 -10.76 1.90 -7.21
CA PRO A 53 -10.03 1.15 -6.21
C PRO A 53 -10.84 1.08 -4.91
N PHE A 54 -10.51 0.11 -4.06
CA PHE A 54 -11.10 0.03 -2.73
C PHE A 54 -10.57 1.19 -1.86
N LEU A 55 -11.44 2.17 -1.63
CA LEU A 55 -11.19 3.31 -0.75
C LEU A 55 -11.96 3.11 0.56
N LEU A 56 -11.31 3.45 1.67
CA LEU A 56 -11.89 3.48 3.00
C LEU A 56 -12.01 4.93 3.44
N GLU A 57 -13.23 5.36 3.72
CA GLU A 57 -13.53 6.70 4.23
C GLU A 57 -13.82 6.62 5.72
N ASP A 58 -13.00 7.30 6.53
CA ASP A 58 -13.15 7.36 7.99
C ASP A 58 -13.71 8.73 8.45
N GLY A 59 -14.57 9.33 7.61
CA GLY A 59 -15.22 10.62 7.83
C GLY A 59 -14.33 11.87 7.72
N THR A 60 -13.04 11.77 8.09
CA THR A 60 -12.06 12.87 8.03
C THR A 60 -10.91 12.62 7.06
N LYS A 61 -10.75 11.37 6.61
CA LYS A 61 -9.69 10.95 5.71
C LYS A 61 -10.22 9.91 4.73
N THR A 62 -9.66 9.92 3.54
CA THR A 62 -9.85 8.86 2.55
C THR A 62 -8.54 8.09 2.44
N LEU A 63 -8.61 6.77 2.60
CA LEU A 63 -7.46 5.87 2.60
C LEU A 63 -7.61 4.83 1.49
N LEU A 64 -6.56 4.64 0.69
CA LEU A 64 -6.49 3.57 -0.29
C LEU A 64 -6.15 2.25 0.39
N ALA A 65 -7.00 1.24 0.24
CA ALA A 65 -6.77 -0.08 0.82
C ALA A 65 -5.81 -0.92 -0.05
N LEU A 66 -4.69 -1.31 0.55
CA LEU A 66 -3.66 -2.16 -0.06
C LEU A 66 -3.59 -3.49 0.68
N PHE A 67 -3.35 -4.57 -0.05
CA PHE A 67 -3.20 -5.89 0.56
C PHE A 67 -1.82 -6.46 0.27
N THR A 68 -1.20 -7.00 1.30
CA THR A 68 0.12 -7.64 1.17
C THR A 68 0.05 -9.03 0.54
N HIS A 69 -1.14 -9.64 0.49
CA HIS A 69 -1.36 -11.00 -0.01
C HIS A 69 -2.85 -11.24 -0.31
N GLU A 70 -3.16 -12.18 -1.22
CA GLU A 70 -4.55 -12.49 -1.62
C GLU A 70 -5.42 -12.93 -0.45
N GLU A 71 -4.85 -13.72 0.48
CA GLU A 71 -5.53 -14.13 1.72
C GLU A 71 -6.00 -12.94 2.58
N ARG A 72 -5.26 -11.82 2.56
CA ARG A 72 -5.64 -10.60 3.28
C ARG A 72 -6.75 -9.85 2.57
N ALA A 73 -6.80 -9.97 1.24
CA ALA A 73 -7.82 -9.39 0.40
C ALA A 73 -9.12 -10.22 0.39
N LEU A 74 -9.06 -11.52 0.68
CA LEU A 74 -10.17 -12.47 0.57
C LEU A 74 -11.49 -11.99 1.23
N PRO A 75 -11.48 -11.44 2.46
CA PRO A 75 -12.71 -10.96 3.11
C PRO A 75 -13.41 -9.82 2.35
N PHE A 76 -12.66 -9.06 1.53
CA PHE A 76 -13.15 -7.90 0.80
C PHE A 76 -13.46 -8.23 -0.67
N ARG A 77 -13.12 -9.43 -1.15
CA ARG A 77 -13.31 -9.84 -2.54
C ARG A 77 -14.77 -9.94 -2.97
N GLU A 78 -15.69 -10.16 -2.03
CA GLU A 78 -17.12 -10.18 -2.35
C GLU A 78 -17.63 -8.81 -2.79
N ALA A 79 -17.21 -7.74 -2.10
CA ALA A 79 -17.54 -6.36 -2.44
C ALA A 79 -16.64 -5.79 -3.57
N HIS A 80 -15.40 -6.28 -3.66
CA HIS A 80 -14.40 -5.82 -4.63
C HIS A 80 -13.80 -7.02 -5.38
N PRO A 81 -14.51 -7.55 -6.40
CA PRO A 81 -14.14 -8.80 -7.04
C PRO A 81 -12.86 -8.74 -7.88
N ALA A 82 -12.51 -7.55 -8.36
CA ALA A 82 -11.31 -7.33 -9.15
C ALA A 82 -10.10 -7.16 -8.23
N ALA A 83 -9.07 -7.98 -8.45
CA ALA A 83 -7.80 -7.90 -7.76
C ALA A 83 -6.68 -7.67 -8.79
N ALA A 84 -5.76 -6.77 -8.48
CA ALA A 84 -4.67 -6.41 -9.34
C ALA A 84 -3.36 -6.36 -8.57
N PRO A 85 -2.41 -7.27 -8.86
CA PRO A 85 -1.07 -7.14 -8.35
C PRO A 85 -0.40 -5.94 -9.02
N VAL A 86 0.15 -5.05 -8.21
CA VAL A 86 0.87 -3.86 -8.65
C VAL A 86 2.09 -3.64 -7.76
N LEU A 87 3.12 -3.00 -8.32
CA LEU A 87 4.26 -2.59 -7.53
C LEU A 87 3.87 -1.42 -6.63
N GLY A 88 4.26 -1.46 -5.36
CA GLY A 88 3.97 -0.38 -4.41
C GLY A 88 4.48 0.98 -4.88
N MET A 89 5.62 1.00 -5.58
CA MET A 89 6.14 2.21 -6.23
C MET A 89 5.14 2.83 -7.21
N THR A 90 4.47 2.02 -8.03
CA THR A 90 3.45 2.48 -8.98
C THR A 90 2.25 3.08 -8.25
N VAL A 91 1.90 2.54 -7.07
CA VAL A 91 0.82 3.08 -6.25
C VAL A 91 1.21 4.40 -5.62
N LEU A 92 2.37 4.49 -4.99
CA LEU A 92 2.85 5.70 -4.31
C LEU A 92 2.98 6.87 -5.29
N THR A 93 3.54 6.64 -6.48
CA THR A 93 3.75 7.69 -7.50
C THR A 93 2.49 8.13 -8.24
N ARG A 94 1.41 7.34 -8.21
CA ARG A 94 0.14 7.64 -8.87
C ARG A 94 -0.99 7.96 -7.89
N LEU A 95 -0.68 8.01 -6.60
CA LEU A 95 -1.65 8.31 -5.58
C LEU A 95 -2.11 9.78 -5.72
N PRO A 96 -3.42 10.07 -5.72
CA PRO A 96 -3.91 11.43 -5.65
C PRO A 96 -3.42 12.15 -4.38
N GLU A 97 -3.15 13.45 -4.49
CA GLU A 97 -2.79 14.26 -3.32
C GLU A 97 -3.91 14.25 -2.26
N GLY A 98 -3.51 14.20 -0.99
CA GLY A 98 -4.45 14.14 0.15
C GLY A 98 -5.04 12.76 0.44
N LEU A 99 -4.77 11.75 -0.42
CA LEU A 99 -5.16 10.37 -0.16
C LEU A 99 -4.12 9.68 0.74
N GLY A 100 -4.56 9.01 1.80
CA GLY A 100 -3.68 8.15 2.59
C GLY A 100 -3.69 6.71 2.08
N ILE A 101 -2.92 5.85 2.73
CA ILE A 101 -2.87 4.42 2.44
C ILE A 101 -3.20 3.64 3.71
N ILE A 102 -3.98 2.58 3.58
CA ILE A 102 -4.16 1.58 4.63
C ILE A 102 -3.74 0.20 4.10
N VAL A 103 -2.67 -0.34 4.66
CA VAL A 103 -2.20 -1.70 4.35
C VAL A 103 -2.92 -2.69 5.24
N ASN A 104 -3.46 -3.77 4.65
CA ASN A 104 -4.20 -4.85 5.31
C ASN A 104 -5.26 -4.34 6.30
N PRO A 105 -6.31 -3.62 5.83
CA PRO A 105 -7.38 -3.13 6.71
C PRO A 105 -8.00 -4.25 7.55
N GLY A 106 -8.21 -3.99 8.85
CA GLY A 106 -8.77 -4.96 9.80
C GLY A 106 -7.81 -6.08 10.24
N SER A 107 -6.55 -6.08 9.76
CA SER A 107 -5.53 -7.05 10.18
C SER A 107 -4.68 -6.51 11.33
N ARG A 108 -4.19 -7.41 12.21
CA ARG A 108 -3.17 -7.08 13.22
C ARG A 108 -1.85 -6.60 12.59
N LEU A 109 -1.56 -7.06 11.36
CA LEU A 109 -0.44 -6.60 10.54
C LEU A 109 -0.89 -5.51 9.56
N GLY A 110 -1.82 -4.66 10.01
CA GLY A 110 -2.28 -3.48 9.29
C GLY A 110 -1.48 -2.24 9.67
N CYS A 111 -1.39 -1.31 8.72
CA CYS A 111 -0.71 -0.04 8.93
C CYS A 111 -1.40 1.07 8.13
N GLU A 112 -1.73 2.16 8.79
CA GLU A 112 -2.15 3.40 8.16
C GLU A 112 -0.93 4.28 7.89
N ILE A 113 -0.86 4.80 6.67
CA ILE A 113 0.16 5.74 6.23
C ILE A 113 -0.57 7.03 5.82
N PRO A 114 -0.34 8.15 6.52
CA PRO A 114 -0.96 9.43 6.18
C PRO A 114 -0.52 9.94 4.81
N ALA A 115 -1.40 10.68 4.14
CA ALA A 115 -1.11 11.33 2.86
C ALA A 115 0.17 12.18 2.91
N ALA A 116 0.37 12.93 3.99
CA ALA A 116 1.56 13.77 4.18
C ALA A 116 2.87 12.98 4.09
N SER A 117 2.96 11.82 4.76
CA SER A 117 4.15 10.97 4.72
C SER A 117 4.40 10.38 3.33
N ILE A 118 3.33 10.11 2.56
CA ILE A 118 3.46 9.63 1.18
C ILE A 118 3.97 10.76 0.29
N SER A 119 3.41 11.96 0.40
CA SER A 119 3.85 13.13 -0.36
C SER A 119 5.31 13.49 -0.08
N GLU A 120 5.74 13.44 1.19
CA GLU A 120 7.15 13.64 1.57
C GLU A 120 8.06 12.61 0.90
N PHE A 121 7.69 11.32 0.98
CA PHE A 121 8.46 10.23 0.37
C PHE A 121 8.53 10.33 -1.16
N VAL A 122 7.41 10.64 -1.83
CA VAL A 122 7.37 10.82 -3.30
C VAL A 122 8.19 12.05 -3.69
N GLY A 123 8.13 13.11 -2.89
CA GLY A 123 8.96 14.30 -3.06
C GLY A 123 10.46 13.99 -2.97
N GLU A 124 10.88 13.23 -1.97
CA GLU A 124 12.27 12.76 -1.81
C GLU A 124 12.70 11.87 -3.00
N LEU A 125 11.85 10.91 -3.37
CA LEU A 125 12.10 9.99 -4.49
C LEU A 125 12.30 10.74 -5.81
N MET A 126 11.45 11.73 -6.11
CA MET A 126 11.52 12.51 -7.35
C MET A 126 12.62 13.58 -7.30
N GLY A 127 12.88 14.16 -6.12
CA GLY A 127 13.94 15.14 -5.92
C GLY A 127 15.35 14.56 -6.08
N THR A 128 15.53 13.29 -5.70
CA THR A 128 16.81 12.57 -5.88
C THR A 128 17.19 12.40 -7.36
N VAL A 129 16.21 12.41 -8.28
CA VAL A 129 16.45 12.25 -9.73
C VAL A 129 17.02 13.53 -10.37
N ILE A 130 16.87 14.69 -9.74
CA ILE A 130 17.31 15.99 -10.31
C ILE A 130 18.76 16.32 -9.93
N ASP A 131 19.28 15.75 -8.84
CA ASP A 131 20.64 16.04 -8.36
C ASP A 131 21.75 15.27 -9.11
N GLU A 132 21.42 14.13 -9.73
CA GLU A 132 22.35 13.31 -10.54
C GLU A 132 22.50 13.82 -11.99
N SER A 133 22.38 15.12 -12.23
CA SER A 133 22.52 15.73 -13.57
C SER A 133 23.26 17.08 -13.58
N SER A 134 24.00 17.42 -12.52
CA SER A 134 24.88 18.59 -12.48
C SER A 134 26.36 18.23 -12.46
#